data_AF-A0A920SVL3-F1
#
_entry.id   AF-A0A920SVL3-F1
#
_cell.length_a   1.000
_cell.length_b   1.000
_cell.length_c   1.000
_cell.angle_alpha   90.00
_cell.angle_beta   90.00
_cell.angle_gamma   90.00
#
_symmetry.space_group_name_H-M   'P 1'
#
loop_
_entity.id
_entity.type
_entity.pdbx_description
1 polymer ?
#
loop_
_entity_poly.entity_id
_entity_poly.type
_entity_poly.pdbx_seq_one_letter_code
_entity_poly.pdbx_strand_id
1 'polypeptide(L)'
;MPWSGGERGRLLRALPTLEGNPGIRDYVVFAHRPSMIRDRRLNGPATTALKASEKTTGCIRNSPGAGQKFFNGHIHGNFEAQDRQFNVWISGEGLAHLDIVQGRQVARVLVGDVNPGLAVDYHWEALSMPFEFHCNSRLRNDMAKYTGHFEQQLERLEQICGKAKET
;
A
#
# COMPACT_ATOMS: atom_id res chain seq x y z
N MET A 1 9.02 -17.24 5.04
CA MET A 1 8.48 -17.76 6.31
C MET A 1 6.96 -17.77 6.25
N PRO A 2 6.30 -18.86 6.66
CA PRO A 2 4.84 -18.94 6.67
C PRO A 2 4.23 -17.84 7.54
N TRP A 3 3.08 -17.30 7.12
CA TRP A 3 2.33 -16.26 7.85
C TRP A 3 2.06 -16.68 9.30
N SER A 4 1.68 -17.95 9.48
CA SER A 4 1.33 -18.60 10.74
C SER A 4 2.53 -19.11 11.56
N GLY A 5 3.76 -18.97 11.06
CA GLY A 5 4.97 -19.44 11.74
C GLY A 5 5.58 -18.40 12.67
N GLY A 6 6.32 -18.88 13.66
CA GLY A 6 7.02 -18.06 14.65
C GLY A 6 6.08 -17.19 15.50
N GLU A 7 6.67 -16.19 16.14
CA GLU A 7 5.98 -15.31 17.08
C GLU A 7 4.82 -14.52 16.47
N ARG A 8 4.95 -14.09 15.20
CA ARG A 8 3.87 -13.42 14.48
C ARG A 8 2.62 -14.29 14.39
N GLY A 9 2.79 -15.55 14.00
CA GLY A 9 1.68 -16.48 13.89
C GLY A 9 1.07 -16.82 15.25
N ARG A 10 1.90 -16.94 16.29
CA ARG A 10 1.46 -17.12 17.68
C ARG A 10 0.61 -15.94 18.15
N LEU A 11 1.09 -14.71 17.93
CA LEU A 11 0.38 -13.47 18.28
C LEU A 11 -0.99 -13.39 17.61
N LEU A 12 -1.05 -13.58 16.30
CA LEU A 12 -2.32 -13.46 15.54
C LEU A 12 -3.36 -14.49 15.95
N ARG A 13 -2.96 -15.70 16.35
CA ARG A 13 -3.88 -16.73 16.88
C ARG A 13 -4.29 -16.47 18.33
N ALA A 14 -3.47 -15.75 19.09
CA ALA A 14 -3.77 -15.40 20.48
C ALA A 14 -4.70 -14.18 20.60
N LEU A 15 -4.94 -13.44 19.51
CA LEU A 15 -5.92 -12.36 19.53
C LEU A 15 -7.33 -12.92 19.73
N PRO A 16 -8.07 -12.49 20.76
CA PRO A 16 -9.45 -12.90 20.95
C PRO A 16 -10.35 -12.38 19.83
N THR A 17 -11.52 -12.98 19.64
CA THR A 17 -12.54 -12.42 18.75
C THR A 17 -13.03 -11.07 19.28
N LEU A 18 -13.55 -10.20 18.40
CA LEU A 18 -14.14 -8.92 18.84
C LEU A 18 -15.31 -9.15 19.82
N GLU A 19 -16.11 -10.20 19.59
CA GLU A 19 -17.17 -10.63 20.51
C GLU A 19 -16.62 -11.00 21.90
N GLY A 20 -15.47 -11.68 21.95
CA GLY A 20 -14.78 -12.06 23.18
C GLY A 20 -13.96 -10.94 23.81
N ASN A 21 -13.96 -9.74 23.24
CA ASN A 21 -13.21 -8.58 23.76
C ASN A 21 -13.98 -7.27 23.53
N PRO A 22 -15.06 -7.01 24.30
CA PRO A 22 -15.99 -5.92 24.04
C PRO A 22 -15.39 -4.51 24.21
N GLY A 23 -14.20 -4.39 24.81
CA GLY A 23 -13.44 -3.15 24.90
C GLY A 23 -12.65 -2.81 23.63
N ILE A 24 -12.51 -3.75 22.70
CA ILE A 24 -11.84 -3.56 21.40
C ILE A 24 -12.90 -3.54 20.30
N ARG A 25 -12.86 -2.50 19.46
CA ARG A 25 -13.79 -2.35 18.32
C ARG A 25 -13.19 -2.79 17.00
N ASP A 26 -11.86 -2.84 16.92
CA ASP A 26 -11.16 -3.13 15.69
C ASP A 26 -9.78 -3.72 15.95
N TYR A 27 -9.33 -4.60 15.05
CA TYR A 27 -7.96 -5.09 15.01
C TYR A 27 -7.32 -4.61 13.72
N VAL A 28 -6.38 -3.68 13.89
CA VAL A 28 -5.61 -3.09 12.79
C VAL A 28 -4.20 -3.65 12.80
N VAL A 29 -3.79 -4.26 11.69
CA VAL A 29 -2.46 -4.88 11.56
C VAL A 29 -1.67 -4.20 10.46
N PHE A 30 -0.45 -3.78 10.80
CA PHE A 30 0.50 -3.19 9.87
C PHE A 30 1.58 -4.20 9.50
N ALA A 31 1.86 -4.36 8.20
CA ALA A 31 2.94 -5.18 7.69
C ALA A 31 3.64 -4.49 6.51
N HIS A 32 4.96 -4.64 6.38
CA HIS A 32 5.65 -4.00 5.27
C HIS A 32 5.44 -4.75 3.94
N ARG A 33 5.53 -6.09 3.94
CA ARG A 33 5.38 -6.89 2.71
C ARG A 33 3.95 -7.42 2.57
N PRO A 34 3.32 -7.28 1.39
CA PRO A 34 2.03 -7.88 1.13
C PRO A 34 2.12 -9.40 1.28
N SER A 35 1.40 -9.94 2.24
CA SER A 35 1.35 -11.39 2.52
C SER A 35 -0.02 -12.00 2.22
N MET A 36 -0.99 -11.16 1.90
CA MET A 36 -2.43 -11.46 1.84
C MET A 36 -3.06 -11.09 0.49
N ILE A 37 -2.27 -10.92 -0.58
CA ILE A 37 -2.80 -10.43 -1.86
C ILE A 37 -2.67 -11.51 -2.93
N ARG A 38 -3.83 -12.00 -3.39
CA ARG A 38 -3.97 -12.92 -4.53
C ARG A 38 -4.42 -12.24 -5.83
N ASP A 39 -4.59 -10.91 -5.86
CA ASP A 39 -5.19 -10.25 -7.03
C ASP A 39 -4.26 -10.34 -8.27
N ARG A 40 -4.77 -10.96 -9.34
CA ARG A 40 -4.14 -11.09 -10.65
C ARG A 40 -3.87 -9.74 -11.32
N ARG A 41 -4.53 -8.65 -10.93
CA ARG A 41 -4.28 -7.29 -11.45
C ARG A 41 -2.92 -6.74 -11.04
N LEU A 42 -2.32 -7.28 -9.99
CA LEU A 42 -0.94 -6.99 -9.62
C LEU A 42 0.07 -7.86 -10.41
N ASN A 43 -0.39 -8.87 -11.15
CA ASN A 43 0.44 -9.75 -12.00
C ASN A 43 0.75 -9.15 -13.40
N GLY A 44 0.83 -7.83 -13.51
CA GLY A 44 1.62 -7.19 -14.58
C GLY A 44 3.10 -7.62 -14.47
N PRO A 45 3.95 -7.35 -15.48
CA PRO A 45 5.27 -7.99 -15.64
C PRO A 45 5.99 -8.05 -14.30
N ALA A 46 6.11 -9.28 -13.81
CA ALA A 46 6.25 -9.62 -12.39
C ALA A 46 7.19 -8.67 -11.64
N THR A 47 6.63 -7.70 -10.91
CA THR A 47 7.40 -7.01 -9.89
C THR A 47 7.86 -8.08 -8.90
N THR A 48 9.15 -8.12 -8.62
CA THR A 48 9.80 -9.04 -7.67
C THR A 48 9.14 -9.04 -6.27
N ALA A 49 8.29 -8.06 -5.99
CA ALA A 49 7.42 -7.95 -4.82
C ALA A 49 6.38 -9.09 -4.69
N LEU A 50 5.82 -9.60 -5.79
CA LEU A 50 4.74 -10.60 -5.77
C LEU A 50 5.23 -12.05 -5.85
N LYS A 51 6.48 -12.29 -6.27
CA LYS A 51 7.06 -13.64 -6.36
C LYS A 51 7.13 -14.37 -5.01
N ALA A 52 6.95 -13.67 -3.89
CA ALA A 52 6.85 -14.26 -2.55
C ALA A 52 5.42 -14.64 -2.12
N SER A 53 4.39 -14.19 -2.86
CA SER A 53 2.98 -14.37 -2.47
C SER A 53 2.52 -15.83 -2.61
N GLU A 54 2.93 -16.55 -3.67
CA GLU A 54 2.47 -17.92 -3.90
C GLU A 54 2.84 -18.87 -2.75
N LYS A 55 4.05 -18.73 -2.18
CA LYS A 55 4.51 -19.53 -1.01
C LYS A 55 3.88 -19.15 0.33
N THR A 56 3.11 -18.05 0.41
CA THR A 56 2.46 -17.59 1.65
C THR A 56 0.95 -17.84 1.72
N THR A 57 0.32 -18.21 0.59
CA THR A 57 -1.15 -18.33 0.48
C THR A 57 -1.82 -19.47 1.27
N GLY A 58 -1.06 -20.46 1.77
CA GLY A 58 -1.62 -21.62 2.49
C GLY A 58 -1.98 -21.36 3.96
N CYS A 59 -1.51 -20.27 4.56
CA CYS A 59 -1.43 -20.14 6.03
C CYS A 59 -2.59 -19.40 6.71
N ILE A 60 -3.61 -18.99 5.97
CA ILE A 60 -4.65 -18.04 6.43
C ILE A 60 -5.98 -18.73 6.79
N ARG A 61 -6.13 -20.04 6.55
CA ARG A 61 -7.40 -20.76 6.74
C ARG A 61 -7.94 -20.75 8.18
N ASN A 62 -7.11 -20.43 9.18
CA ASN A 62 -7.43 -20.65 10.60
C ASN A 62 -7.28 -19.40 11.48
N SER A 63 -7.37 -18.17 10.93
CA SER A 63 -7.43 -16.98 11.78
C SER A 63 -8.88 -16.77 12.24
N PRO A 64 -9.18 -16.68 13.55
CA PRO A 64 -10.56 -16.68 14.06
C PRO A 64 -11.28 -15.32 13.99
N GLY A 65 -10.66 -14.27 13.45
CA GLY A 65 -11.27 -12.93 13.40
C GLY A 65 -11.79 -12.57 12.02
N ALA A 66 -13.11 -12.54 11.84
CA ALA A 66 -13.73 -11.82 10.74
C ALA A 66 -13.60 -10.29 10.95
N GLY A 67 -13.35 -9.55 9.87
CA GLY A 67 -13.33 -8.07 9.89
C GLY A 67 -11.99 -7.43 10.25
N GLN A 68 -10.90 -8.19 10.37
CA GLN A 68 -9.58 -7.61 10.65
C GLN A 68 -9.07 -6.79 9.46
N LYS A 69 -8.41 -5.67 9.77
CA LYS A 69 -7.95 -4.68 8.80
C LYS A 69 -6.44 -4.76 8.64
N PHE A 70 -5.97 -4.96 7.42
CA PHE A 70 -4.55 -5.19 7.10
C PHE A 70 -3.99 -4.11 6.19
N PHE A 71 -3.05 -3.34 6.75
CA PHE A 71 -2.33 -2.30 6.04
C PHE A 71 -0.97 -2.83 5.63
N ASN A 72 -0.71 -2.83 4.32
CA ASN A 72 0.53 -3.30 3.73
C ASN A 72 1.29 -2.16 3.06
N GLY A 73 2.62 -2.27 3.02
CA GLY A 73 3.50 -1.37 2.29
C GLY A 73 4.15 -2.04 1.07
N HIS A 74 5.38 -1.63 0.76
CA HIS A 74 6.28 -2.18 -0.27
C HIS A 74 5.84 -1.98 -1.73
N ILE A 75 4.54 -1.97 -2.02
CA ILE A 75 3.99 -1.62 -3.33
C ILE A 75 3.67 -0.12 -3.32
N HIS A 76 4.16 0.59 -4.34
CA HIS A 76 4.06 2.05 -4.42
C HIS A 76 2.74 2.54 -5.03
N GLY A 77 1.91 1.63 -5.56
CA GLY A 77 0.55 1.91 -6.01
C GLY A 77 -0.50 1.70 -4.92
N ASN A 78 -1.63 2.40 -5.05
CA ASN A 78 -2.79 2.20 -4.19
C ASN A 78 -3.49 0.88 -4.51
N PHE A 79 -3.84 0.10 -3.48
CA PHE A 79 -4.57 -1.14 -3.61
C PHE A 79 -5.58 -1.31 -2.48
N GLU A 80 -6.74 -1.86 -2.83
CA GLU A 80 -7.79 -2.24 -1.89
C GLU A 80 -8.44 -3.51 -2.38
N ALA A 81 -8.57 -4.49 -1.49
CA ALA A 81 -9.33 -5.70 -1.75
C ALA A 81 -9.86 -6.31 -0.47
N GLN A 82 -10.97 -7.02 -0.61
CA GLN A 82 -11.43 -7.97 0.39
C GLN A 82 -10.81 -9.34 0.07
N ASP A 83 -9.90 -9.83 0.92
CA ASP A 83 -9.40 -11.21 0.84
C ASP A 83 -10.04 -12.02 1.98
N ARG A 84 -11.02 -12.85 1.62
CA ARG A 84 -11.83 -13.65 2.54
C ARG A 84 -12.47 -12.79 3.63
N GLN A 85 -11.95 -12.84 4.85
CA GLN A 85 -12.49 -12.15 6.02
C GLN A 85 -11.71 -10.88 6.37
N PHE A 86 -10.74 -10.50 5.53
CA PHE A 86 -9.85 -9.37 5.73
C PHE A 86 -10.13 -8.26 4.74
N ASN A 87 -10.16 -7.03 5.24
CA ASN A 87 -10.03 -5.87 4.39
C ASN A 87 -8.54 -5.51 4.30
N VAL A 88 -8.00 -5.50 3.08
CA VAL A 88 -6.57 -5.33 2.82
C VAL A 88 -6.36 -4.08 2.01
N TRP A 89 -5.49 -3.20 2.51
CA TRP A 89 -5.11 -1.97 1.84
C TRP A 89 -3.59 -1.85 1.66
N ILE A 90 -3.19 -1.18 0.59
CA ILE A 90 -1.84 -0.61 0.40
C ILE A 90 -2.00 0.85 0.04
N SER A 91 -1.50 1.75 0.90
CA SER A 91 -1.64 3.20 0.69
C SER A 91 -0.72 3.77 -0.38
N GLY A 92 0.19 2.97 -0.96
CA GLY A 92 1.21 3.46 -1.89
C GLY A 92 2.38 4.15 -1.18
N GLU A 93 3.12 4.97 -1.91
CA GLU A 93 4.39 5.56 -1.45
C GLU A 93 4.27 6.93 -0.77
N GLY A 94 3.07 7.54 -0.73
CA GLY A 94 2.80 8.82 -0.05
C GLY A 94 3.50 10.06 -0.63
N LEU A 95 4.40 9.89 -1.62
CA LEU A 95 5.13 10.97 -2.30
C LEU A 95 4.64 11.20 -3.74
N ALA A 96 3.52 10.58 -4.11
CA ALA A 96 2.89 10.70 -5.42
C ALA A 96 3.83 10.47 -6.63
N HIS A 97 4.88 9.64 -6.54
CA HIS A 97 5.70 9.37 -7.72
C HIS A 97 4.91 8.65 -8.82
N LEU A 98 3.86 7.91 -8.46
CA LEU A 98 2.91 7.37 -9.42
C LEU A 98 2.28 8.44 -10.34
N ASP A 99 2.14 9.68 -9.86
CA ASP A 99 1.61 10.80 -10.67
C ASP A 99 2.58 11.16 -11.80
N ILE A 100 3.88 11.09 -11.53
CA ILE A 100 4.95 11.29 -12.51
C ILE A 100 4.97 10.14 -13.50
N VAL A 101 4.89 8.90 -13.01
CA VAL A 101 4.88 7.70 -13.86
C VAL A 101 3.68 7.69 -14.81
N GLN A 102 2.50 8.09 -14.33
CA GLN A 102 1.27 8.14 -15.15
C GLN A 102 1.04 9.47 -15.87
N GLY A 103 1.81 10.52 -15.55
CA GLY A 103 1.64 11.84 -16.13
C GLY A 103 0.34 12.55 -15.76
N ARG A 104 -0.33 12.14 -14.68
CA ARG A 104 -1.59 12.71 -14.16
C ARG A 104 -1.72 12.41 -12.66
N GLN A 105 -2.47 13.23 -11.93
CA GLN A 105 -2.70 13.06 -10.50
C GLN A 105 -3.59 11.83 -10.23
N VAL A 106 -3.00 10.78 -9.66
CA VAL A 106 -3.64 9.49 -9.35
C VAL A 106 -3.30 8.96 -7.95
N ALA A 107 -2.26 9.52 -7.32
CA ALA A 107 -1.80 9.15 -6.01
C ALA A 107 -2.82 9.54 -4.95
N ARG A 108 -3.08 8.58 -4.06
CA ARG A 108 -4.03 8.72 -2.96
C ARG A 108 -3.37 8.35 -1.64
N VAL A 109 -3.92 8.86 -0.55
CA VAL A 109 -3.60 8.45 0.81
C VAL A 109 -4.84 7.80 1.43
N LEU A 110 -4.63 6.77 2.23
CA LEU A 110 -5.71 6.14 2.99
C LEU A 110 -5.85 6.84 4.33
N VAL A 111 -7.01 7.44 4.58
CA VAL A 111 -7.34 8.14 5.82
C VAL A 111 -8.22 7.24 6.68
N GLY A 112 -7.96 7.22 7.99
CA GLY A 112 -8.75 6.48 8.97
C GLY A 112 -9.36 7.42 10.00
N ASP A 113 -10.69 7.53 10.03
CA ASP A 113 -11.42 8.38 10.97
C ASP A 113 -11.66 7.64 12.28
N VAL A 114 -11.10 8.17 13.37
CA VAL A 114 -11.19 7.57 14.71
C VAL A 114 -12.20 8.35 15.54
N ASN A 115 -13.39 7.74 15.72
CA ASN A 115 -14.43 8.28 16.59
C ASN A 115 -14.54 7.45 17.88
N PRO A 116 -14.65 8.08 19.06
CA PRO A 116 -14.80 7.35 20.32
C PRO A 116 -15.97 6.35 20.28
N GLY A 117 -15.67 5.09 20.61
CA GLY A 117 -16.67 4.02 20.68
C GLY A 117 -17.08 3.41 19.34
N LEU A 118 -16.60 3.93 18.20
CA LEU A 118 -16.89 3.42 16.86
C LEU A 118 -15.71 2.67 16.27
N ALA A 119 -15.97 1.81 15.28
CA ALA A 119 -14.91 1.25 14.45
C ALA A 119 -14.30 2.36 13.58
N VAL A 120 -13.01 2.22 13.23
CA VAL A 120 -12.32 3.19 12.37
C VAL A 120 -12.91 3.11 10.97
N ASP A 121 -13.38 4.23 10.42
CA ASP A 121 -13.83 4.29 9.03
C ASP A 121 -12.65 4.66 8.12
N TYR A 122 -12.54 4.02 6.96
CA TYR A 122 -11.40 4.23 6.07
C TYR A 122 -11.86 4.70 4.69
N HIS A 123 -11.25 5.77 4.20
CA HIS A 123 -11.56 6.32 2.88
C HIS A 123 -10.29 6.82 2.18
N TRP A 124 -10.34 6.82 0.84
CA TRP A 124 -9.25 7.32 0.02
C TRP A 124 -9.37 8.82 -0.19
N GLU A 125 -8.31 9.54 0.13
CA GLU A 125 -8.17 10.95 -0.21
C GLU A 125 -7.14 11.15 -1.32
N ALA A 126 -7.42 12.09 -2.22
CA ALA A 126 -6.45 12.47 -3.25
C ALA A 126 -5.27 13.19 -2.59
N LEU A 127 -4.04 12.80 -2.93
CA LEU A 127 -2.88 13.56 -2.46
C LEU A 127 -2.77 14.90 -3.19
N SER A 128 -3.19 14.93 -4.46
CA SER A 128 -3.21 16.12 -5.33
C SER A 128 -1.92 16.93 -5.27
N MET A 129 -0.77 16.25 -5.19
CA MET A 129 0.52 16.89 -5.09
C MET A 129 0.80 17.65 -6.39
N PRO A 130 1.09 18.96 -6.34
CA PRO A 130 1.46 19.70 -7.55
C PRO A 130 2.79 19.17 -8.12
N PHE A 131 2.88 19.11 -9.45
CA PHE A 131 4.01 18.47 -10.15
C PHE A 131 5.37 19.11 -9.82
N GLU A 132 5.38 20.41 -9.53
CA GLU A 132 6.54 21.19 -9.11
C GLU A 132 7.16 20.72 -7.78
N PHE A 133 6.39 20.07 -6.90
CA PHE A 133 6.94 19.50 -5.67
C PHE A 133 7.67 18.18 -5.87
N HIS A 134 7.62 17.60 -7.07
CA HIS A 134 8.40 16.42 -7.44
C HIS A 134 9.80 16.76 -7.97
N CYS A 135 10.20 18.04 -7.92
CA CYS A 135 11.50 18.53 -8.39
C CYS A 135 12.68 18.19 -7.48
N ASN A 136 12.73 16.96 -6.96
CA ASN A 136 13.83 16.43 -6.17
C ASN A 136 14.75 15.54 -7.02
N SER A 137 16.04 15.49 -6.64
CA SER A 137 17.04 14.68 -7.35
C SER A 137 16.88 13.18 -7.13
N ARG A 138 16.27 12.76 -6.01
CA ARG A 138 16.10 11.35 -5.66
C ARG A 138 15.23 10.61 -6.69
N LEU A 139 14.06 11.14 -7.01
CA LEU A 139 13.15 10.50 -7.96
C LEU A 139 13.79 10.37 -9.35
N ARG A 140 14.47 11.44 -9.80
CA ARG A 140 15.20 11.45 -11.08
C ARG A 140 16.27 10.36 -11.11
N ASN A 141 17.06 10.27 -10.05
CA ASN A 141 18.11 9.26 -9.92
C ASN A 141 17.53 7.84 -9.87
N ASP A 142 16.36 7.65 -9.25
CA ASP A 142 15.71 6.35 -9.19
C ASP A 142 15.11 5.94 -10.55
N MET A 143 14.48 6.87 -11.28
CA MET A 143 13.92 6.62 -12.62
C MET A 143 15.02 6.42 -13.67
N ALA A 144 16.12 7.17 -13.60
CA ALA A 144 17.26 7.05 -14.52
C ALA A 144 17.98 5.69 -14.46
N LYS A 145 17.81 4.92 -13.37
CA LYS A 145 18.34 3.53 -13.27
C LYS A 145 17.65 2.56 -14.23
N TYR A 146 16.47 2.91 -14.76
CA TYR A 146 15.68 2.08 -15.66
C TYR A 146 15.76 2.64 -17.10
N THR A 147 16.91 2.46 -17.74
CA THR A 147 17.19 2.94 -19.10
C THR A 147 16.08 2.56 -20.09
N GLY A 148 15.57 3.52 -20.86
CA GLY A 148 14.52 3.32 -21.86
C GLY A 148 13.08 3.23 -21.31
N HIS A 149 12.86 3.26 -19.99
CA HIS A 149 11.53 3.08 -19.41
C HIS A 149 10.81 4.38 -19.05
N PHE A 150 11.55 5.45 -18.73
CA PHE A 150 10.99 6.67 -18.15
C PHE A 150 11.43 7.97 -18.84
N GLU A 151 11.95 7.89 -20.07
CA GLU A 151 12.53 9.04 -20.78
C GLU A 151 11.52 10.19 -20.94
N GLN A 152 10.30 9.88 -21.39
CA GLN A 152 9.24 10.89 -21.56
C GLN A 152 8.80 11.51 -20.23
N GLN A 153 8.70 10.71 -19.16
CA GLN A 153 8.34 11.19 -17.83
C GLN A 153 9.43 12.10 -17.25
N LEU A 154 10.70 11.75 -17.47
CA LEU A 154 11.85 12.56 -17.04
C LEU A 154 11.92 13.89 -17.79
N GLU A 155 11.72 13.89 -19.11
CA GLU A 155 11.68 15.11 -19.92
C GLU A 155 10.54 16.05 -19.46
N ARG A 156 9.34 15.50 -19.23
CA ARG A 156 8.21 16.28 -18.72
C ARG A 156 8.50 16.86 -17.33
N LEU A 157 9.11 16.08 -16.45
CA LEU A 157 9.51 16.56 -15.12
C LEU A 157 10.57 17.67 -15.22
N GLU A 158 11.49 17.60 -16.17
CA GLU A 158 12.46 18.66 -16.46
C GLU A 158 11.79 19.98 -16.86
N GLN A 159 10.83 19.92 -17.78
CA GLN A 159 10.09 21.11 -18.21
C GLN A 159 9.33 21.77 -17.05
N ILE A 160 8.68 20.96 -16.19
CA ILE A 160 7.94 21.47 -15.03
C ILE A 160 8.88 22.12 -14.02
N CYS A 161 9.99 21.45 -13.70
CA CYS A 161 10.97 21.96 -12.74
C CYS A 161 11.78 23.15 -13.24
N GLY A 162 11.91 23.31 -14.56
CA GLY A 162 12.48 24.53 -15.17
C GLY A 162 11.57 25.74 -14.92
N LYS A 163 10.28 25.60 -15.21
CA LYS A 163 9.28 26.66 -15.03
C LYS A 163 9.11 27.09 -13.56
N ALA A 164 9.14 26.15 -12.63
CA ALA A 164 9.01 26.43 -11.19
C ALA A 164 10.16 27.28 -10.60
N LYS A 165 11.28 27.42 -11.31
CA LYS A 165 12.40 28.29 -10.90
C LYS A 165 12.24 29.74 -11.36
N GLU A 166 11.30 30.01 -12.26
CA GLU A 166 11.04 31.34 -12.82
C GLU A 166 9.90 32.09 -12.10
N THR A 167 9.19 31.39 -11.19
CA THR A 167 8.12 31.90 -10.31
C THR A 167 8.63 32.09 -8.90
#